data_AF-A0A7C2JF51-F1
#
_entry.id   AF-A0A7C2JF51-F1
#
_cell.length_a   1.000
_cell.length_b   1.000
_cell.length_c   1.000
_cell.angle_alpha   90.00
_cell.angle_beta   90.00
_cell.angle_gamma   90.00
#
_symmetry.space_group_name_H-M   'P 1'
#
loop_
_entity.id
_entity.type
_entity.pdbx_description
1 polymer ?
#
loop_
_entity_poly.entity_id
_entity_poly.type
_entity_poly.pdbx_seq_one_letter_code
_entity_poly.pdbx_strand_id
1 'polypeptide(L)'
;MQRKRYELFVIGTTLLIVAGALPALPSALGAEASRGITQKPEPLEVIIARTRSTALRQEPLEAADYDALIWQIRQIGLHKQYAHLKALIEALHPDVLKAVESTPATKRARFHLQAAALMAISRLGNLEGADSLKQRAPHLDPYFRTEFLPVIIARIRTESQLPTPRSSVEWQEKVAIFMKETGLLLSDAISALNAYQHTSKAWPPDNLMQPPRAVVALRLLVEMACEAHAHGVSDAFERLFELLGIPEKRLQEKDYLLWLRVQLGKRTTPERIEWLIERLLDDEIQTLEDRYLQQALVDCGEPVVPVLIAKIQQLEQGNLVSHHRVGLELLLEVLSTFDSPQTMRLLERIACRADNYISEAAEAFLSRIRRGEKPTFVSWF
;
A
#
# COMPACT_ATOMS: atom_id res chain seq x y z
N MET A 1 -28.33 5.69 -8.23
CA MET A 1 -28.29 4.71 -7.12
C MET A 1 -27.58 5.38 -5.95
N GLN A 2 -28.35 5.98 -5.04
CA GLN A 2 -27.87 6.89 -3.99
C GLN A 2 -27.37 6.11 -2.77
N ARG A 3 -26.14 6.40 -2.34
CA ARG A 3 -25.58 5.94 -1.05
C ARG A 3 -26.36 6.60 0.10
N LYS A 4 -27.13 5.83 0.85
CA LYS A 4 -27.50 6.19 2.22
C LYS A 4 -26.35 5.78 3.15
N ARG A 5 -25.45 6.72 3.44
CA ARG A 5 -24.70 6.73 4.69
C ARG A 5 -25.03 8.05 5.35
N TYR A 6 -25.93 8.00 6.34
CA TYR A 6 -25.98 8.84 7.54
C TYR A 6 -27.28 8.48 8.27
N GLU A 7 -27.17 7.89 9.45
CA GLU A 7 -28.00 8.24 10.60
C GLU A 7 -27.25 7.88 11.89
N LEU A 8 -27.10 8.89 12.75
CA LEU A 8 -26.59 8.80 14.11
C LEU A 8 -27.55 8.00 14.99
N PHE A 9 -27.02 7.33 16.02
CA PHE A 9 -27.64 7.39 17.34
C PHE A 9 -26.57 7.50 18.44
N VAL A 10 -26.66 8.59 19.20
CA VAL A 10 -26.04 8.79 20.50
C VAL A 10 -27.11 8.46 21.54
N ILE A 11 -26.89 7.45 22.39
CA ILE A 11 -27.43 7.38 23.76
C ILE A 11 -26.35 6.74 24.63
N GLY A 12 -26.05 7.38 25.76
CA GLY A 12 -24.86 7.11 26.57
C GLY A 12 -25.03 6.18 27.77
N THR A 13 -23.97 6.22 28.58
CA THR A 13 -23.81 5.74 29.97
C THR A 13 -23.69 4.22 30.16
N THR A 14 -22.51 3.72 30.55
CA THR A 14 -22.04 3.64 31.96
C THR A 14 -20.65 2.98 32.02
N LEU A 15 -19.80 3.55 32.88
CA LEU A 15 -18.49 3.07 33.31
C LEU A 15 -18.59 1.69 33.97
N LEU A 16 -17.66 0.78 33.69
CA LEU A 16 -17.19 -0.14 34.74
C LEU A 16 -15.72 -0.51 34.50
N ILE A 17 -14.89 0.02 35.39
CA ILE A 17 -13.50 -0.35 35.60
C ILE A 17 -13.50 -1.73 36.24
N VAL A 18 -12.81 -2.70 35.63
CA VAL A 18 -12.31 -3.87 36.35
C VAL A 18 -10.83 -4.03 36.00
N ALA A 19 -10.00 -3.66 36.97
CA ALA A 19 -8.60 -4.04 37.01
C ALA A 19 -8.51 -5.56 37.23
N GLY A 20 -7.75 -6.25 36.39
CA GLY A 20 -7.46 -7.68 36.52
C GLY A 20 -6.04 -7.95 36.03
N ALA A 21 -5.20 -8.43 36.94
CA ALA A 21 -3.77 -8.61 36.77
C ALA A 21 -3.40 -9.62 35.67
N LEU A 22 -2.38 -9.29 34.88
CA LEU A 22 -1.63 -10.21 34.04
C LEU A 22 -0.87 -11.23 34.89
N PRO A 23 -0.93 -12.54 34.59
CA PRO A 23 0.16 -13.45 34.90
C PRO A 23 1.14 -13.51 33.71
N ALA A 24 2.43 -13.49 34.04
CA ALA A 24 3.53 -13.66 33.11
C ALA A 24 3.76 -15.13 32.73
N LEU A 25 4.08 -15.35 31.44
CA LEU A 25 4.95 -16.41 30.87
C LEU A 25 4.41 -17.87 30.87
N PRO A 26 4.83 -18.77 29.95
CA PRO A 26 6.23 -18.94 29.53
C PRO A 26 6.54 -19.06 28.03
N SER A 27 7.80 -18.68 27.76
CA SER A 27 8.61 -19.04 26.62
C SER A 27 8.84 -20.57 26.53
N ALA A 28 9.15 -21.00 25.31
CA ALA A 28 9.63 -22.31 24.88
C ALA A 28 8.55 -23.32 24.41
N LEU A 29 8.71 -23.70 23.14
CA LEU A 29 8.34 -24.93 22.41
C LEU A 29 7.90 -24.51 20.99
N GLY A 30 8.52 -24.93 19.89
CA GLY A 30 9.64 -25.82 19.68
C GLY A 30 10.14 -25.58 18.25
N ALA A 31 11.46 -25.72 18.08
CA ALA A 31 12.08 -25.81 16.78
C ALA A 31 11.71 -27.17 16.16
N GLU A 32 10.80 -27.18 15.19
CA GLU A 32 10.70 -28.28 14.24
C GLU A 32 10.82 -27.73 12.81
N ALA A 33 11.80 -28.30 12.12
CA ALA A 33 12.30 -27.90 10.83
C ALA A 33 11.24 -28.10 9.73
N SER A 34 10.54 -27.02 9.39
CA SER A 34 9.91 -26.92 8.07
C SER A 34 10.98 -26.48 7.07
N ARG A 35 11.60 -27.45 6.37
CA ARG A 35 12.29 -27.20 5.11
C ARG A 35 11.26 -26.86 4.03
N GLY A 36 10.55 -25.75 4.20
CA GLY A 36 9.94 -25.04 3.09
C GLY A 36 11.07 -24.39 2.32
N ILE A 37 11.08 -24.53 0.99
CA ILE A 37 12.01 -23.82 0.12
C ILE A 37 11.69 -22.34 0.25
N THR A 38 12.25 -21.65 1.24
CA THR A 38 12.32 -20.19 1.26
C THR A 38 13.39 -19.81 0.24
N GLN A 39 13.02 -19.87 -1.03
CA GLN A 39 13.84 -19.27 -2.08
C GLN A 39 14.04 -17.82 -1.68
N LYS A 40 15.30 -17.45 -1.42
CA LYS A 40 15.66 -16.07 -1.18
C LYS A 40 15.12 -15.25 -2.35
N PRO A 41 14.43 -14.12 -2.10
CA PRO A 41 13.91 -13.29 -3.17
C PRO A 41 15.02 -12.95 -4.16
N GLU A 42 14.74 -13.14 -5.45
CA GLU A 42 15.69 -12.86 -6.52
C GLU A 42 16.10 -11.37 -6.50
N PRO A 43 17.39 -11.02 -6.64
CA PRO A 43 17.82 -9.62 -6.61
C PRO A 43 17.12 -8.78 -7.68
N LEU A 44 16.77 -7.53 -7.34
CA LEU A 44 16.06 -6.62 -8.26
C LEU A 44 16.80 -6.42 -9.58
N GLU A 45 18.13 -6.38 -9.55
CA GLU A 45 18.99 -6.22 -10.72
C GLU A 45 18.81 -7.38 -11.72
N VAL A 46 18.62 -8.60 -11.22
CA VAL A 46 18.40 -9.79 -12.05
C VAL A 46 17.02 -9.75 -12.70
N ILE A 47 15.99 -9.39 -11.92
CA ILE A 47 14.63 -9.22 -12.44
C ILE A 47 14.59 -8.14 -13.53
N ILE A 48 15.23 -7.00 -13.31
CA ILE A 48 15.32 -5.92 -14.30
C ILE A 48 16.04 -6.40 -15.56
N ALA A 49 17.16 -7.10 -15.43
CA ALA A 49 17.90 -7.63 -16.57
C ALA A 49 17.04 -8.60 -17.40
N ARG A 50 16.29 -9.49 -16.74
CA ARG A 50 15.33 -10.40 -17.39
C ARG A 50 14.23 -9.62 -18.11
N THR A 51 13.60 -8.65 -17.45
CA THR A 51 12.56 -7.79 -18.05
C THR A 51 13.06 -7.03 -19.28
N ARG A 52 14.30 -6.51 -19.25
CA ARG A 52 14.92 -5.86 -20.42
C ARG A 52 15.18 -6.85 -21.56
N SER A 53 15.65 -8.05 -21.23
CA SER A 53 15.85 -9.10 -22.24
C SER A 53 14.54 -9.48 -22.93
N THR A 54 13.43 -9.56 -22.19
CA THR A 54 12.08 -9.77 -22.74
C THR A 54 11.69 -8.64 -23.70
N ALA A 55 11.96 -7.37 -23.34
CA ALA A 55 11.74 -6.22 -24.21
C ALA A 55 12.48 -6.34 -25.56
N LEU A 56 13.75 -6.76 -25.51
CA LEU A 56 14.61 -6.91 -26.69
C LEU A 56 14.14 -8.07 -27.59
N ARG A 57 13.63 -9.14 -26.98
CA ARG A 57 13.05 -10.29 -27.69
C ARG A 57 11.63 -10.05 -28.20
N GLN A 58 10.99 -8.94 -27.81
CA GLN A 58 9.60 -8.61 -28.13
C GLN A 58 8.60 -9.67 -27.64
N GLU A 59 8.95 -10.36 -26.56
CA GLU A 59 8.09 -11.33 -25.89
C GLU A 59 7.19 -10.60 -24.87
N PRO A 60 5.97 -11.11 -24.58
CA PRO A 60 5.17 -10.60 -23.49
C PRO A 60 5.86 -10.87 -22.15
N LEU A 61 5.87 -9.88 -21.26
CA LEU A 61 6.40 -10.06 -19.91
C LEU A 61 5.43 -10.93 -19.09
N GLU A 62 5.93 -12.06 -18.59
CA GLU A 62 5.16 -12.96 -17.72
C GLU A 62 4.62 -12.24 -16.48
N ALA A 63 3.41 -12.61 -16.05
CA ALA A 63 2.75 -11.98 -14.89
C ALA A 63 3.58 -12.13 -13.60
N ALA A 64 4.20 -13.31 -13.40
CA ALA A 64 5.06 -13.58 -12.26
C ALA A 64 6.30 -12.66 -12.19
N ASP A 65 6.91 -12.35 -13.34
CA ASP A 65 8.05 -11.45 -13.42
C ASP A 65 7.67 -10.01 -13.09
N TYR A 66 6.53 -9.56 -13.62
CA TYR A 66 5.98 -8.26 -13.30
C TYR A 66 5.63 -8.12 -11.81
N ASP A 67 4.95 -9.11 -11.24
CA ASP A 67 4.58 -9.15 -9.83
C ASP A 67 5.82 -9.14 -8.91
N ALA A 68 6.84 -9.94 -9.24
CA ALA A 68 8.11 -9.97 -8.52
C ALA A 68 8.84 -8.61 -8.58
N LEU A 69 8.84 -7.94 -9.74
CA LEU A 69 9.43 -6.62 -9.93
C LEU A 69 8.76 -5.57 -9.03
N ILE A 70 7.43 -5.49 -9.07
CA ILE A 70 6.65 -4.55 -8.25
C ILE A 70 6.84 -4.82 -6.76
N TRP A 71 6.78 -6.09 -6.35
CA TRP A 71 6.98 -6.48 -4.96
C TRP A 71 8.36 -6.05 -4.46
N GLN A 72 9.44 -6.35 -5.20
CA GLN A 72 10.80 -5.99 -4.81
C GLN A 72 11.01 -4.48 -4.68
N ILE A 73 10.55 -3.71 -5.66
CA ILE A 73 10.61 -2.24 -5.62
C ILE A 73 9.95 -1.70 -4.35
N ARG A 74 8.77 -2.24 -4.01
CA ARG A 74 8.04 -1.83 -2.82
C ARG A 74 8.79 -2.18 -1.54
N GLN A 75 9.32 -3.40 -1.43
CA GLN A 75 10.08 -3.84 -0.26
C GLN A 75 11.34 -3.00 -0.02
N ILE A 76 12.09 -2.67 -1.09
CA ILE A 76 13.25 -1.77 -1.02
C ILE A 76 12.85 -0.41 -0.46
N GLY A 77 11.74 0.16 -0.95
CA GLY A 77 11.23 1.45 -0.49
C GLY A 77 10.76 1.44 0.96
N LEU A 78 9.99 0.43 1.36
CA LEU A 78 9.46 0.28 2.73
C LEU A 78 10.58 0.10 3.76
N HIS A 79 11.61 -0.69 3.42
CA HIS A 79 12.75 -0.97 4.30
C HIS A 79 13.91 0.02 4.12
N LYS A 80 13.72 1.08 3.33
CA LYS A 80 14.74 2.11 3.03
C LYS A 80 16.10 1.51 2.64
N GLN A 81 16.12 0.54 1.73
CA GLN A 81 17.35 -0.17 1.35
C GLN A 81 18.18 0.63 0.33
N TYR A 82 18.97 1.59 0.84
CA TYR A 82 19.81 2.52 0.07
C TYR A 82 20.69 1.88 -1.01
N ALA A 83 21.20 0.66 -0.74
CA ALA A 83 22.09 -0.05 -1.65
C ALA A 83 21.47 -0.31 -3.04
N HIS A 84 20.15 -0.33 -3.13
CA HIS A 84 19.42 -0.63 -4.37
C HIS A 84 18.95 0.62 -5.14
N LEU A 85 19.41 1.83 -4.78
CA LEU A 85 19.01 3.06 -5.49
C LEU A 85 19.21 2.97 -7.01
N LYS A 86 20.36 2.45 -7.45
CA LYS A 86 20.66 2.32 -8.88
C LYS A 86 19.69 1.37 -9.58
N ALA A 87 19.34 0.25 -8.94
CA ALA A 87 18.36 -0.69 -9.47
C ALA A 87 16.95 -0.07 -9.55
N LEU A 88 16.52 0.69 -8.54
CA LEU A 88 15.24 1.41 -8.60
C LEU A 88 15.18 2.43 -9.75
N ILE A 89 16.27 3.16 -9.99
CA ILE A 89 16.36 4.10 -11.12
C ILE A 89 16.32 3.35 -12.46
N GLU A 90 16.97 2.19 -12.52
CA GLU A 90 16.99 1.35 -13.73
C GLU A 90 15.62 0.71 -14.02
N ALA A 91 14.78 0.49 -13.01
CA ALA A 91 13.40 0.06 -13.22
C ALA A 91 12.58 1.08 -14.04
N LEU A 92 13.00 2.35 -14.10
CA LEU A 92 12.41 3.41 -14.93
C LEU A 92 13.06 3.52 -16.32
N HIS A 93 13.91 2.57 -16.71
CA HIS A 93 14.53 2.54 -18.04
C HIS A 93 13.47 2.32 -19.13
N PRO A 94 13.57 2.98 -20.31
CA PRO A 94 12.59 2.84 -21.40
C PRO A 94 12.28 1.40 -21.80
N ASP A 95 13.31 0.55 -21.91
CA ASP A 95 13.13 -0.87 -22.23
C ASP A 95 12.28 -1.61 -21.19
N VAL A 96 12.47 -1.31 -19.89
CA VAL A 96 11.69 -1.92 -18.80
C VAL A 96 10.25 -1.43 -18.88
N LEU A 97 10.06 -0.11 -19.02
CA LEU A 97 8.73 0.49 -19.15
C LEU A 97 7.95 -0.06 -20.34
N LYS A 98 8.63 -0.32 -21.47
CA LYS A 98 8.05 -0.94 -22.65
C LYS A 98 7.72 -2.41 -22.43
N ALA A 99 8.60 -3.18 -21.79
CA ALA A 99 8.33 -4.59 -21.48
C ALA A 99 7.09 -4.74 -20.60
N VAL A 100 6.94 -3.93 -19.55
CA VAL A 100 5.79 -4.07 -18.66
C VAL A 100 4.45 -3.71 -19.33
N GLU A 101 4.42 -2.92 -20.40
CA GLU A 101 3.18 -2.67 -21.16
C GLU A 101 2.60 -3.94 -21.79
N SER A 102 3.44 -4.96 -22.03
CA SER A 102 3.03 -6.21 -22.66
C SER A 102 2.50 -7.27 -21.68
N THR A 103 2.57 -7.02 -20.37
CA THR A 103 2.20 -8.03 -19.38
C THR A 103 0.69 -8.25 -19.30
N PRO A 104 0.21 -9.50 -19.15
CA PRO A 104 -1.21 -9.77 -18.95
C PRO A 104 -1.69 -9.47 -17.51
N ALA A 105 -0.78 -9.21 -16.57
CA ALA A 105 -1.13 -9.04 -15.15
C ALA A 105 -2.09 -7.86 -14.89
N THR A 106 -1.90 -6.75 -15.60
CA THR A 106 -2.76 -5.56 -15.47
C THR A 106 -2.66 -4.65 -16.68
N LYS A 107 -3.79 -4.06 -17.09
CA LYS A 107 -3.85 -3.11 -18.21
C LYS A 107 -3.07 -1.81 -17.97
N ARG A 108 -2.65 -1.54 -16.72
CA ARG A 108 -1.93 -0.31 -16.31
C ARG A 108 -0.56 -0.60 -15.73
N ALA A 109 0.08 -1.70 -16.14
CA ALA A 109 1.35 -2.17 -15.61
C ALA A 109 2.47 -1.11 -15.61
N ARG A 110 2.58 -0.34 -16.68
CA ARG A 110 3.53 0.78 -16.77
C ARG A 110 3.27 1.87 -15.72
N PHE A 111 2.02 2.28 -15.56
CA PHE A 111 1.61 3.26 -14.57
C PHE A 111 2.00 2.75 -13.15
N HIS A 112 1.86 1.43 -12.91
CA HIS A 112 2.10 0.76 -11.63
C HIS A 112 3.58 0.76 -11.30
N LEU A 113 4.39 0.37 -12.27
CA LEU A 113 5.83 0.37 -12.12
C LEU A 113 6.36 1.79 -11.85
N GLN A 114 5.95 2.77 -12.65
CA GLN A 114 6.45 4.14 -12.53
C GLN A 114 6.19 4.71 -11.14
N ALA A 115 4.96 4.60 -10.66
CA ALA A 115 4.63 5.10 -9.34
C ALA A 115 5.32 4.33 -8.20
N ALA A 116 5.40 3.00 -8.29
CA ALA A 116 6.09 2.17 -7.29
C ALA A 116 7.55 2.59 -7.13
N ALA A 117 8.25 2.71 -8.27
CA ALA A 117 9.66 3.08 -8.32
C ALA A 117 9.86 4.50 -7.80
N LEU A 118 9.06 5.47 -8.28
CA LEU A 118 9.13 6.86 -7.82
C LEU A 118 8.91 6.97 -6.30
N MET A 119 7.89 6.28 -5.76
CA MET A 119 7.62 6.24 -4.32
C MET A 119 8.76 5.60 -3.54
N ALA A 120 9.28 4.45 -3.98
CA ALA A 120 10.40 3.78 -3.34
C ALA A 120 11.65 4.67 -3.30
N ILE A 121 12.00 5.31 -4.41
CA ILE A 121 13.14 6.24 -4.49
C ILE A 121 12.92 7.43 -3.55
N SER A 122 11.69 7.97 -3.48
CA SER A 122 11.36 9.11 -2.62
C SER A 122 11.63 8.83 -1.14
N ARG A 123 11.37 7.60 -0.68
CA ARG A 123 11.56 7.16 0.71
C ARG A 123 13.03 7.03 1.10
N LEU A 124 13.92 6.82 0.13
CA LEU A 124 15.35 6.73 0.39
C LEU A 124 15.93 8.10 0.77
N GLY A 125 15.42 9.20 0.22
CA GLY A 125 15.95 10.53 0.54
C GLY A 125 17.38 10.78 0.05
N ASN A 126 17.85 10.04 -0.96
CA ASN A 126 19.19 10.21 -1.52
C ASN A 126 19.19 11.21 -2.69
N LEU A 127 19.97 12.29 -2.57
CA LEU A 127 20.08 13.35 -3.58
C LEU A 127 20.55 12.87 -4.97
N GLU A 128 21.39 11.83 -5.06
CA GLU A 128 21.78 11.22 -6.34
C GLU A 128 20.55 10.70 -7.11
N GLY A 129 19.55 10.21 -6.37
CA GLY A 129 18.27 9.77 -6.91
C GLY A 129 17.49 10.93 -7.54
N ALA A 130 17.52 12.13 -6.96
CA ALA A 130 16.80 13.29 -7.49
C ALA A 130 17.34 13.72 -8.87
N ASP A 131 18.66 13.75 -9.05
CA ASP A 131 19.24 14.13 -10.33
C ASP A 131 19.08 13.04 -11.39
N SER A 132 19.22 11.78 -11.00
CA SER A 132 18.95 10.64 -11.87
C SER A 132 17.49 10.63 -12.35
N LEU A 133 16.53 10.95 -11.48
CA LEU A 133 15.12 11.02 -11.84
C LEU A 133 14.81 12.13 -12.84
N LYS A 134 15.48 13.30 -12.74
CA LYS A 134 15.33 14.37 -13.75
C LYS A 134 15.78 13.90 -15.14
N GLN A 135 16.85 13.11 -15.21
CA GLN A 135 17.33 12.54 -16.48
C GLN A 135 16.35 11.50 -17.04
N ARG A 136 15.61 10.78 -16.19
CA ARG A 136 14.57 9.82 -16.60
C ARG A 136 13.22 10.47 -16.93
N ALA A 137 13.02 11.75 -16.57
CA ALA A 137 11.76 12.47 -16.78
C ALA A 137 11.18 12.42 -18.21
N PRO A 138 11.98 12.47 -19.30
CA PRO A 138 11.45 12.35 -20.67
C PRO A 138 10.74 11.02 -20.98
N HIS A 139 11.02 9.97 -20.20
CA HIS A 139 10.45 8.64 -20.38
C HIS A 139 9.27 8.34 -19.45
N LEU A 140 8.98 9.25 -18.52
CA LEU A 140 7.82 9.13 -17.65
C LEU A 140 6.55 9.54 -18.40
N ASP A 141 5.43 8.93 -18.00
CA ASP A 141 4.14 9.32 -18.55
C ASP A 141 3.85 10.78 -18.18
N PRO A 142 3.09 11.53 -19.01
CA PRO A 142 2.90 12.97 -18.83
C PRO A 142 2.47 13.34 -17.41
N TYR A 143 1.53 12.59 -16.82
CA TYR A 143 1.08 12.78 -15.44
C TYR A 143 2.22 12.70 -14.43
N PHE A 144 3.04 11.64 -14.47
CA PHE A 144 4.15 11.50 -13.51
C PHE A 144 5.17 12.60 -13.69
N ARG A 145 5.43 13.02 -14.93
CA ARG A 145 6.39 14.09 -15.21
C ARG A 145 5.93 15.44 -14.66
N THR A 146 4.65 15.79 -14.81
CA THR A 146 4.13 17.13 -14.44
C THR A 146 3.65 17.21 -13.00
N GLU A 147 2.94 16.19 -12.52
CA GLU A 147 2.28 16.22 -11.21
C GLU A 147 3.11 15.55 -10.12
N PHE A 148 3.65 14.36 -10.41
CA PHE A 148 4.19 13.47 -9.37
C PHE A 148 5.69 13.72 -9.09
N LEU A 149 6.51 13.74 -10.14
CA LEU A 149 7.96 13.87 -10.07
C LEU A 149 8.44 15.12 -9.31
N PRO A 150 7.83 16.31 -9.46
CA PRO A 150 8.23 17.48 -8.68
C PRO A 150 8.07 17.26 -7.17
N VAL A 151 7.01 16.56 -6.75
CA VAL A 151 6.76 16.25 -5.34
C VAL A 151 7.75 15.19 -4.83
N ILE A 152 8.08 14.20 -5.67
CA ILE A 152 9.08 13.18 -5.35
C ILE A 152 10.46 13.78 -5.14
N ILE A 153 10.91 14.67 -6.03
CA ILE A 153 12.17 15.42 -5.88
C ILE A 153 12.13 16.25 -4.59
N ALA A 154 11.01 16.92 -4.30
CA ALA A 154 10.86 17.68 -3.07
C ALA A 154 11.02 16.80 -1.83
N ARG A 155 10.35 15.63 -1.79
CA ARG A 155 10.51 14.67 -0.68
C ARG A 155 11.95 14.22 -0.54
N ILE A 156 12.64 13.86 -1.62
CA ILE A 156 14.04 13.43 -1.57
C ILE A 156 14.93 14.50 -0.90
N ARG A 157 14.74 15.77 -1.28
CA ARG A 157 15.51 16.88 -0.73
C ARG A 157 15.16 17.16 0.73
N THR A 158 13.89 17.04 1.10
CA THR A 158 13.45 17.16 2.50
C THR A 158 14.04 16.04 3.35
N GLU A 159 13.93 14.79 2.91
CA GLU A 159 14.47 13.63 3.60
C GLU A 159 15.99 13.69 3.72
N SER A 160 16.70 14.19 2.70
CA SER A 160 18.15 14.41 2.78
C SER A 160 18.56 15.48 3.81
N GLN A 161 17.70 16.46 4.07
CA GLN A 161 17.97 17.53 5.03
C GLN A 161 17.56 17.14 6.45
N LEU A 162 16.40 16.50 6.61
CA LEU A 162 15.82 16.13 7.89
C LEU A 162 15.16 14.74 7.81
N PRO A 163 15.94 13.64 7.88
CA PRO A 163 15.44 12.29 7.61
C PRO A 163 14.42 11.77 8.64
N THR A 164 14.63 12.02 9.93
CA THR A 164 13.80 11.44 10.98
C THR A 164 13.60 12.44 12.11
N PRO A 165 12.51 13.23 12.08
CA PRO A 165 12.23 14.20 13.13
C PRO A 165 11.98 13.46 14.45
N ARG A 166 12.58 13.94 15.53
CA ARG A 166 12.51 13.39 16.89
C ARG A 166 11.71 14.25 17.86
N SER A 167 11.23 15.40 17.39
CA SER A 167 10.42 16.34 18.17
C SER A 167 9.37 17.01 17.28
N SER A 168 8.36 17.60 17.92
CA SER A 168 7.31 18.36 17.23
C SER A 168 7.89 19.58 16.48
N VAL A 169 8.98 20.17 16.99
CA VAL A 169 9.67 21.30 16.36
C VAL A 169 10.35 20.84 15.07
N GLU A 170 11.12 19.76 15.12
CA GLU A 170 11.75 19.17 13.92
C GLU A 170 10.69 18.70 12.91
N TRP A 171 9.56 18.17 13.37
CA TRP A 171 8.45 17.82 12.49
C TRP A 171 7.91 19.03 11.73
N GLN A 172 7.63 20.14 12.42
CA GLN A 172 7.16 21.37 11.78
C GLN A 172 8.20 21.95 10.81
N GLU A 173 9.49 21.89 11.16
CA GLU A 173 10.57 22.28 10.26
C GLU A 173 10.59 21.41 9.00
N LYS A 174 10.46 20.07 9.15
CA LYS A 174 10.40 19.14 8.03
C LYS A 174 9.24 19.46 7.09
N VAL A 175 8.06 19.77 7.65
CA VAL A 175 6.88 20.19 6.88
C VAL A 175 7.17 21.48 6.10
N ALA A 176 7.77 22.48 6.75
CA ALA A 176 8.10 23.75 6.11
C ALA A 176 9.10 23.59 4.95
N ILE A 177 10.15 22.78 5.16
CA ILE A 177 11.13 22.44 4.11
C ILE A 177 10.42 21.75 2.94
N PHE A 178 9.57 20.76 3.20
CA PHE A 178 8.84 20.05 2.15
C PHE A 178 7.94 20.98 1.34
N MET A 179 7.13 21.80 1.99
CA MET A 179 6.26 22.73 1.27
C MET A 179 7.07 23.71 0.41
N LYS A 180 8.18 24.24 0.94
CA LYS A 180 9.12 25.07 0.19
C LYS A 180 9.70 24.35 -1.03
N GLU A 181 10.20 23.13 -0.86
CA GLU A 181 10.77 22.32 -1.95
C GLU A 181 9.74 21.94 -3.02
N THR A 182 8.48 21.72 -2.62
CA THR A 182 7.40 21.51 -3.58
C THR A 182 7.03 22.79 -4.33
N GLY A 183 7.46 23.97 -3.89
CA GLY A 183 7.06 25.25 -4.48
C GLY A 183 5.55 25.52 -4.37
N LEU A 184 4.87 24.86 -3.43
CA LEU A 184 3.44 25.00 -3.19
C LEU A 184 3.20 25.81 -1.92
N LEU A 185 2.21 26.70 -1.97
CA LEU A 185 1.64 27.25 -0.75
C LEU A 185 0.68 26.23 -0.13
N LEU A 186 0.70 26.12 1.20
CA LEU A 186 -0.19 25.20 1.92
C LEU A 186 -1.67 25.53 1.67
N SER A 187 -2.02 26.82 1.58
CA SER A 187 -3.37 27.28 1.22
C SER A 187 -3.85 26.77 -0.13
N ASP A 188 -2.95 26.73 -1.12
CA ASP A 188 -3.26 26.27 -2.47
C ASP A 188 -3.43 24.75 -2.48
N ALA A 189 -2.61 24.05 -1.69
CA ALA A 189 -2.74 22.60 -1.53
C ALA A 189 -4.08 22.20 -0.90
N ILE A 190 -4.52 22.92 0.13
CA ILE A 190 -5.82 22.74 0.78
C ILE A 190 -6.97 23.06 -0.20
N SER A 191 -6.83 24.13 -0.97
CA SER A 191 -7.84 24.51 -1.98
C SER A 191 -7.97 23.45 -3.07
N ALA A 192 -6.85 22.89 -3.54
CA ALA A 192 -6.84 21.79 -4.50
C ALA A 192 -7.46 20.51 -3.92
N LEU A 193 -7.21 20.18 -2.65
CA LEU A 193 -7.85 19.06 -1.96
C LEU A 193 -9.38 19.22 -1.92
N ASN A 194 -9.88 20.43 -1.65
CA ASN A 194 -11.31 20.73 -1.66
C ASN A 194 -11.93 20.56 -3.07
N ALA A 195 -11.23 21.01 -4.12
CA ALA A 195 -11.69 20.82 -5.49
C ALA A 195 -11.68 19.34 -5.89
N TYR A 196 -10.62 18.62 -5.51
CA TYR A 196 -10.42 17.20 -5.83
C TYR A 196 -11.46 16.27 -5.19
N GLN A 197 -12.04 16.66 -4.05
CA GLN A 197 -13.14 15.92 -3.41
C GLN A 197 -14.29 15.59 -4.37
N HIS A 198 -14.58 16.49 -5.31
CA HIS A 198 -15.67 16.30 -6.27
C HIS A 198 -15.27 15.39 -7.43
N THR A 199 -14.05 15.54 -7.95
CA THR A 199 -13.57 14.77 -9.10
C THR A 199 -13.17 13.34 -8.75
N SER A 200 -12.65 13.12 -7.54
CA SER A 200 -12.32 11.77 -7.03
C SER A 200 -13.52 10.83 -6.92
N LYS A 201 -14.74 11.39 -6.83
CA LYS A 201 -16.00 10.63 -6.77
C LYS A 201 -16.67 10.48 -8.13
N ALA A 202 -16.15 11.11 -9.18
CA ALA A 202 -16.69 11.02 -10.52
C ALA A 202 -16.30 9.70 -11.17
N TRP A 203 -17.21 9.14 -11.96
CA TRP A 203 -16.95 7.97 -12.80
C TRP A 203 -16.45 8.41 -14.19
N PRO A 204 -15.47 7.74 -14.82
CA PRO A 204 -14.70 6.61 -14.30
C PRO A 204 -13.72 7.01 -13.18
N PRO A 205 -13.32 6.06 -12.29
CA PRO A 205 -12.51 6.33 -11.11
C PRO A 205 -11.05 6.68 -11.44
N ASP A 206 -10.71 6.91 -12.71
CA ASP A 206 -9.36 7.23 -13.17
C ASP A 206 -8.79 8.48 -12.50
N ASN A 207 -9.65 9.40 -12.08
CA ASN A 207 -9.27 10.57 -11.31
C ASN A 207 -8.62 10.22 -9.97
N LEU A 208 -8.96 9.07 -9.36
CA LEU A 208 -8.32 8.59 -8.12
C LEU A 208 -6.84 8.26 -8.32
N MET A 209 -6.49 7.80 -9.51
CA MET A 209 -5.13 7.46 -9.89
C MET A 209 -4.29 8.68 -10.28
N GLN A 210 -4.92 9.77 -10.72
CA GLN A 210 -4.24 10.97 -11.19
C GLN A 210 -4.59 12.21 -10.35
N PRO A 211 -4.36 12.20 -9.02
CA PRO A 211 -4.56 13.38 -8.20
C PRO A 211 -3.63 14.53 -8.64
N PRO A 212 -4.08 15.79 -8.54
CA PRO A 212 -3.23 16.94 -8.86
C PRO A 212 -2.02 17.00 -7.92
N ARG A 213 -0.92 17.63 -8.37
CA ARG A 213 0.35 17.78 -7.63
C ARG A 213 0.17 18.15 -6.15
N ALA A 214 -0.73 19.10 -5.88
CA ALA A 214 -1.05 19.54 -4.53
C ALA A 214 -1.57 18.40 -3.63
N VAL A 215 -2.48 17.57 -4.14
CA VAL A 215 -3.03 16.43 -3.40
C VAL A 215 -1.97 15.35 -3.22
N VAL A 216 -1.12 15.11 -4.23
CA VAL A 216 0.05 14.23 -4.09
C VAL A 216 0.97 14.69 -2.95
N ALA A 217 1.28 15.99 -2.89
CA ALA A 217 2.10 16.56 -1.82
C ALA A 217 1.48 16.32 -0.43
N LEU A 218 0.18 16.54 -0.27
CA LEU A 218 -0.51 16.28 1.00
C LEU A 218 -0.47 14.79 1.39
N ARG A 219 -0.62 13.88 0.42
CA ARG A 219 -0.51 12.43 0.67
C ARG A 219 0.90 12.02 1.12
N LEU A 220 1.95 12.58 0.52
CA LEU A 220 3.33 12.34 0.99
C LEU A 220 3.60 12.97 2.35
N LEU A 221 3.01 14.13 2.64
CA LEU A 221 3.11 14.77 3.94
C LEU A 221 2.52 13.91 5.06
N VAL A 222 1.37 13.28 4.81
CA VAL A 222 0.79 12.29 5.74
C VAL A 222 1.73 11.10 5.94
N GLU A 223 2.37 10.60 4.89
CA GLU A 223 3.33 9.50 5.01
C GLU A 223 4.54 9.88 5.88
N MET A 224 5.08 11.07 5.70
CA MET A 224 6.14 11.60 6.57
C MET A 224 5.64 11.81 8.02
N ALA A 225 4.37 12.15 8.22
CA ALA A 225 3.77 12.23 9.55
C ALA A 225 3.65 10.84 10.21
N CYS A 226 3.29 9.81 9.44
CA CYS A 226 3.31 8.42 9.92
C CYS A 226 4.71 8.01 10.37
N GLU A 227 5.74 8.36 9.59
CA GLU A 227 7.13 8.12 9.96
C GLU A 227 7.51 8.87 11.24
N ALA A 228 7.20 10.17 11.34
CA ALA A 228 7.48 10.96 12.54
C ALA A 228 6.80 10.36 13.79
N HIS A 229 5.53 9.97 13.67
CA HIS A 229 4.77 9.35 14.74
C HIS A 229 5.38 8.02 15.19
N ALA A 230 5.76 7.15 14.24
CA ALA A 230 6.43 5.90 14.53
C ALA A 230 7.80 6.08 15.24
N HIS A 231 8.43 7.25 15.09
CA HIS A 231 9.69 7.61 15.76
C HIS A 231 9.49 8.43 17.04
N GLY A 232 8.28 8.48 17.59
CA GLY A 232 8.00 9.06 18.91
C GLY A 232 7.46 10.49 18.91
N VAL A 233 7.21 11.10 17.75
CA VAL A 233 6.52 12.40 17.67
C VAL A 233 5.01 12.17 17.80
N SER A 234 4.53 12.03 19.05
CA SER A 234 3.15 11.63 19.34
C SER A 234 2.10 12.58 18.76
N ASP A 235 2.39 13.88 18.67
CA ASP A 235 1.48 14.92 18.16
C ASP A 235 1.59 15.18 16.65
N ALA A 236 2.37 14.38 15.90
CA ALA A 236 2.64 14.62 14.48
C ALA A 236 1.36 14.79 13.63
N PHE A 237 0.34 13.94 13.86
CA PHE A 237 -0.95 14.03 13.18
C PHE A 237 -1.79 15.22 13.64
N GLU A 238 -1.78 15.56 14.93
CA GLU A 238 -2.51 16.70 15.46
C GLU A 238 -1.99 18.00 14.84
N ARG A 239 -0.67 18.17 14.81
CA ARG A 239 -0.02 19.30 14.12
C ARG A 239 -0.33 19.34 12.63
N LEU A 240 -0.36 18.19 11.97
CA LEU A 240 -0.73 18.13 10.56
C LEU A 240 -2.19 18.60 10.35
N PHE A 241 -3.13 18.19 11.21
CA PHE A 241 -4.52 18.63 11.09
C PHE A 241 -4.73 20.10 11.44
N GLU A 242 -3.99 20.63 12.42
CA GLU A 242 -3.92 22.07 12.71
C GLU A 242 -3.47 22.84 11.47
N LEU A 243 -2.40 22.39 10.81
CA LEU A 243 -1.86 23.00 9.58
C LEU A 243 -2.85 22.92 8.41
N LEU A 244 -3.54 21.79 8.25
CA LEU A 244 -4.51 21.61 7.17
C LEU A 244 -5.82 22.37 7.41
N GLY A 245 -6.10 22.80 8.65
CA GLY A 245 -7.39 23.38 9.03
C GLY A 245 -8.57 22.42 8.79
N ILE A 246 -8.31 21.11 8.75
CA ILE A 246 -9.30 20.07 8.44
C ILE A 246 -9.36 19.09 9.62
N PRO A 247 -10.49 18.97 10.31
CA PRO A 247 -10.68 17.93 11.32
C PRO A 247 -10.55 16.55 10.70
N GLU A 248 -9.91 15.61 11.40
CA GLU A 248 -9.69 14.24 10.93
C GLU A 248 -10.95 13.55 10.40
N LYS A 249 -12.08 13.75 11.10
CA LYS A 249 -13.39 13.17 10.72
C LYS A 249 -13.87 13.61 9.33
N ARG A 250 -13.43 14.78 8.85
CA ARG A 250 -13.78 15.32 7.53
C ARG A 250 -12.79 14.91 6.44
N LEU A 251 -11.67 14.31 6.80
CA LEU A 251 -10.64 13.92 5.86
C LEU A 251 -11.12 12.82 4.92
N GLN A 252 -11.87 11.86 5.47
CA GLN A 252 -12.49 10.78 4.70
C GLN A 252 -13.38 11.30 3.57
N GLU A 253 -14.09 12.42 3.81
CA GLU A 253 -14.99 13.01 2.82
C GLU A 253 -14.23 13.68 1.66
N LYS A 254 -13.03 14.21 1.96
CA LYS A 254 -12.18 14.99 1.06
C LYS A 254 -11.27 14.12 0.19
N ASP A 255 -10.56 13.20 0.83
CA ASP A 255 -9.70 12.24 0.17
C ASP A 255 -9.60 10.98 1.04
N TYR A 256 -10.28 9.92 0.58
CA TYR A 256 -10.35 8.66 1.30
C TYR A 256 -8.97 8.01 1.48
N LEU A 257 -8.09 8.11 0.47
CA LEU A 257 -6.75 7.50 0.53
C LEU A 257 -5.85 8.24 1.53
N LEU A 258 -5.94 9.56 1.57
CA LEU A 258 -5.25 10.38 2.56
C LEU A 258 -5.74 10.01 3.98
N TRP A 259 -7.05 9.89 4.18
CA TRP A 259 -7.63 9.43 5.44
C TRP A 259 -7.16 8.01 5.83
N LEU A 260 -7.16 7.07 4.88
CA LEU A 260 -6.67 5.70 5.10
C LEU A 260 -5.22 5.69 5.57
N ARG A 261 -4.34 6.48 4.96
CA ARG A 261 -2.92 6.57 5.38
C ARG A 261 -2.78 7.04 6.84
N VAL A 262 -3.56 8.03 7.26
CA VAL A 262 -3.59 8.45 8.68
C VAL A 262 -4.03 7.30 9.57
N GLN A 263 -5.12 6.60 9.22
CA GLN A 263 -5.60 5.48 10.02
C GLN A 263 -4.54 4.38 10.17
N LEU A 264 -3.84 4.03 9.08
CA LEU A 264 -2.80 3.01 9.11
C LEU A 264 -1.59 3.46 9.95
N GLY A 265 -1.19 4.73 9.86
CA GLY A 265 -0.03 5.27 10.57
C GLY A 265 -0.22 5.39 12.09
N LYS A 266 -1.46 5.56 12.57
CA LYS A 266 -1.78 5.63 14.00
C LYS A 266 -1.85 4.27 14.71
N ARG A 267 -1.87 3.18 13.94
CA ARG A 267 -2.07 1.82 14.46
C ARG A 267 -0.76 1.06 14.51
N THR A 268 -0.60 0.28 15.57
CA THR A 268 0.41 -0.78 15.64
C THR A 268 0.13 -1.84 14.58
N THR A 269 1.13 -2.68 14.27
CA THR A 269 0.95 -3.76 13.28
C THR A 269 -0.23 -4.69 13.60
N PRO A 270 -0.42 -5.18 14.84
CA PRO A 270 -1.58 -6.03 15.16
C PRO A 270 -2.93 -5.32 14.94
N GLU A 271 -3.08 -4.10 15.46
CA GLU A 271 -4.32 -3.30 15.29
C GLU A 271 -4.60 -2.99 13.83
N ARG A 272 -3.54 -2.78 13.03
CA ARG A 272 -3.64 -2.52 11.59
C ARG A 272 -4.15 -3.75 10.85
N ILE A 273 -3.63 -4.93 11.15
CA ILE A 273 -4.04 -6.19 10.53
C ILE A 273 -5.52 -6.43 10.80
N GLU A 274 -5.95 -6.39 12.07
CA GLU A 274 -7.35 -6.58 12.44
C GLU A 274 -8.26 -5.57 11.75
N TRP A 275 -7.90 -4.29 11.81
CA TRP A 275 -8.70 -3.23 11.22
C TRP A 275 -8.83 -3.36 9.69
N LEU A 276 -7.76 -3.73 8.99
CA LEU A 276 -7.78 -3.95 7.53
C LEU A 276 -8.67 -5.13 7.15
N ILE A 277 -8.62 -6.21 7.94
CA ILE A 277 -9.45 -7.40 7.74
C ILE A 277 -10.94 -7.04 7.87
N GLU A 278 -11.33 -6.35 8.95
CA GLU A 278 -12.73 -5.92 9.12
C GLU A 278 -13.17 -5.00 7.98
N ARG A 279 -12.33 -4.05 7.57
CA ARG A 279 -12.67 -3.14 6.47
C ARG A 279 -12.90 -3.87 5.15
N LEU A 280 -12.07 -4.86 4.82
CA LEU A 280 -12.25 -5.65 3.60
C LEU A 280 -13.50 -6.55 3.67
N LEU A 281 -13.92 -6.99 4.86
CA LEU A 281 -15.12 -7.80 5.06
C LEU A 281 -16.42 -7.00 4.99
N ASP A 282 -16.38 -5.71 5.33
CA ASP A 282 -17.55 -4.81 5.33
C ASP A 282 -18.06 -4.48 3.91
N ASP A 283 -17.25 -4.68 2.88
CA ASP A 283 -17.58 -4.22 1.53
C ASP A 283 -18.34 -5.27 0.70
N GLU A 284 -19.50 -4.86 0.19
CA GLU A 284 -20.37 -5.68 -0.67
C GLU A 284 -19.94 -5.68 -2.15
N ILE A 285 -19.06 -4.75 -2.54
CA ILE A 285 -18.58 -4.55 -3.91
C ILE A 285 -17.11 -4.18 -3.85
N GLN A 286 -16.29 -4.83 -4.68
CA GLN A 286 -14.88 -4.47 -4.80
C GLN A 286 -14.71 -3.10 -5.46
N THR A 287 -13.94 -2.25 -4.80
CA THR A 287 -13.56 -0.90 -5.23
C THR A 287 -12.05 -0.81 -5.52
N LEU A 288 -11.61 0.30 -6.11
CA LEU A 288 -10.17 0.54 -6.32
C LEU A 288 -9.44 0.71 -4.97
N GLU A 289 -10.14 1.27 -3.99
CA GLU A 289 -9.66 1.48 -2.64
C GLU A 289 -9.41 0.15 -1.91
N ASP A 290 -10.19 -0.89 -2.19
CA ASP A 290 -9.99 -2.21 -1.56
C ASP A 290 -8.69 -2.84 -2.00
N ARG A 291 -8.27 -2.58 -3.24
CA ARG A 291 -6.95 -2.99 -3.72
C ARG A 291 -5.80 -2.34 -2.92
N TYR A 292 -6.00 -1.10 -2.46
CA TYR A 292 -5.05 -0.48 -1.54
C TYR A 292 -5.09 -1.12 -0.14
N LEU A 293 -6.27 -1.44 0.38
CA LEU A 293 -6.40 -2.15 1.66
C LEU A 293 -5.74 -3.54 1.62
N GLN A 294 -5.94 -4.29 0.53
CA GLN A 294 -5.26 -5.56 0.28
C GLN A 294 -3.74 -5.37 0.28
N GLN A 295 -3.22 -4.36 -0.44
CA GLN A 295 -1.78 -4.08 -0.45
C GLN A 295 -1.24 -3.69 0.93
N ALA A 296 -1.96 -2.83 1.67
CA ALA A 296 -1.57 -2.43 3.02
C ALA A 296 -1.57 -3.62 3.99
N LEU A 297 -2.44 -4.60 3.75
CA LEU A 297 -2.48 -5.83 4.52
C LEU A 297 -1.27 -6.71 4.17
N VAL A 298 -0.94 -6.90 2.89
CA VAL A 298 0.29 -7.60 2.46
C VAL A 298 1.54 -6.96 3.05
N ASP A 299 1.61 -5.62 3.10
CA ASP A 299 2.76 -4.90 3.66
C ASP A 299 2.96 -5.12 5.16
N CYS A 300 1.95 -5.65 5.87
CA CYS A 300 2.10 -6.07 7.27
C CYS A 300 2.90 -7.39 7.40
N GLY A 301 3.16 -8.10 6.30
CA GLY A 301 4.04 -9.27 6.24
C GLY A 301 3.43 -10.55 6.81
N GLU A 302 4.29 -11.54 7.07
CA GLU A 302 3.93 -12.87 7.58
C GLU A 302 3.00 -12.90 8.81
N PRO A 303 3.04 -11.93 9.77
CA PRO A 303 2.08 -11.89 10.88
C PRO A 303 0.60 -11.88 10.47
N VAL A 304 0.30 -11.47 9.23
CA VAL A 304 -1.05 -11.46 8.65
C VAL A 304 -1.63 -12.87 8.50
N VAL A 305 -0.80 -13.84 8.11
CA VAL A 305 -1.23 -15.19 7.71
C VAL A 305 -2.04 -15.89 8.82
N PRO A 306 -1.56 -16.04 10.07
CA PRO A 306 -2.34 -16.70 11.11
C PRO A 306 -3.64 -15.97 11.45
N VAL A 307 -3.65 -14.63 11.41
CA VAL A 307 -4.85 -13.82 11.72
C VAL A 307 -5.92 -13.98 10.64
N LEU A 308 -5.52 -13.95 9.37
CA LEU A 308 -6.42 -14.18 8.24
C LEU A 308 -7.01 -15.59 8.27
N ILE A 309 -6.19 -16.61 8.50
CA ILE A 309 -6.66 -17.99 8.58
C ILE A 309 -7.68 -18.14 9.72
N ALA A 310 -7.39 -17.58 10.90
CA ALA A 310 -8.30 -17.62 12.04
C ALA A 310 -9.63 -16.91 11.74
N LYS A 311 -9.58 -15.72 11.11
CA LYS A 311 -10.80 -14.99 10.72
C LYS A 311 -11.64 -15.78 9.73
N ILE A 312 -11.02 -16.37 8.69
CA ILE A 312 -11.74 -17.16 7.69
C ILE A 312 -12.41 -18.37 8.35
N GLN A 313 -11.70 -19.07 9.24
CA GLN A 313 -12.28 -20.18 10.01
C GLN A 313 -13.44 -19.74 10.90
N GLN A 314 -13.36 -18.55 11.52
CA GLN A 314 -14.46 -17.98 12.30
C GLN A 314 -15.71 -17.73 11.42
N LEU A 315 -15.54 -17.15 10.23
CA LEU A 315 -16.63 -16.91 9.29
C LEU A 315 -17.28 -18.22 8.81
N GLU A 316 -16.49 -19.27 8.62
CA GLU A 316 -16.97 -20.61 8.27
C GLU A 316 -17.82 -21.22 9.40
N GLN A 317 -17.31 -21.20 10.63
CA GLN A 317 -18.01 -21.74 11.80
C GLN A 317 -19.31 -20.98 12.10
N GLY A 318 -19.34 -19.67 11.84
CA GLY A 318 -20.52 -18.84 12.00
C GLY A 318 -21.55 -18.92 10.86
N ASN A 319 -21.30 -19.70 9.80
CA ASN A 319 -22.10 -19.71 8.57
C ASN A 319 -22.25 -18.30 7.94
N LEU A 320 -21.22 -17.45 8.08
CA LEU A 320 -21.24 -16.05 7.61
C LEU A 320 -20.61 -15.88 6.22
N VAL A 321 -20.10 -16.95 5.62
CA VAL A 321 -19.45 -16.93 4.30
C VAL A 321 -20.32 -16.28 3.21
N SER A 322 -21.61 -16.56 3.20
CA SER A 322 -22.54 -15.97 2.21
C SER A 322 -22.75 -14.47 2.37
N HIS A 323 -22.59 -13.94 3.58
CA HIS A 323 -22.79 -12.53 3.90
C HIS A 323 -21.56 -11.68 3.54
N HIS A 324 -20.38 -12.29 3.48
CA HIS A 324 -19.11 -11.61 3.21
C HIS A 324 -18.40 -12.15 1.97
N ARG A 325 -19.15 -12.53 0.92
CA ARG A 325 -18.56 -13.20 -0.25
C ARG A 325 -17.44 -12.40 -0.91
N VAL A 326 -17.70 -11.13 -1.23
CA VAL A 326 -16.70 -10.25 -1.86
C VAL A 326 -15.52 -10.05 -0.92
N GLY A 327 -15.75 -9.64 0.33
CA GLY A 327 -14.68 -9.48 1.30
C GLY A 327 -13.83 -10.74 1.50
N LEU A 328 -14.46 -11.92 1.58
CA LEU A 328 -13.76 -13.19 1.71
C LEU A 328 -12.88 -13.48 0.49
N GLU A 329 -13.37 -13.26 -0.73
CA GLU A 329 -12.54 -13.37 -1.93
C GLU A 329 -11.31 -12.46 -1.86
N LEU A 330 -11.48 -11.20 -1.42
CA LEU A 330 -10.36 -10.26 -1.25
C LEU A 330 -9.33 -10.75 -0.24
N LEU A 331 -9.78 -11.35 0.87
CA LEU A 331 -8.90 -11.92 1.90
C LEU A 331 -8.16 -13.17 1.40
N LEU A 332 -8.82 -14.03 0.61
CA LEU A 332 -8.19 -15.20 -0.01
C LEU A 332 -7.14 -14.78 -1.03
N GLU A 333 -7.41 -13.73 -1.80
CA GLU A 333 -6.46 -13.16 -2.74
C GLU A 333 -5.22 -12.61 -2.00
N VAL A 334 -5.40 -11.88 -0.89
CA VAL A 334 -4.29 -11.43 -0.03
C VAL A 334 -3.48 -12.61 0.48
N LEU A 335 -4.14 -13.64 1.02
CA LEU A 335 -3.47 -14.85 1.50
C LEU A 335 -2.60 -15.49 0.41
N SER A 336 -3.06 -15.49 -0.84
CA SER A 336 -2.35 -16.10 -1.97
C SER A 336 -1.02 -15.42 -2.32
N THR A 337 -0.72 -14.25 -1.74
CA THR A 337 0.58 -13.58 -1.90
C THR A 337 1.68 -14.15 -0.99
N PHE A 338 1.32 -14.94 0.02
CA PHE A 338 2.24 -15.49 1.00
C PHE A 338 2.60 -16.94 0.69
N ASP A 339 3.91 -17.24 0.66
CA ASP A 339 4.45 -18.58 0.41
C ASP A 339 4.37 -19.45 1.69
N SER A 340 3.17 -19.63 2.23
CA SER A 340 2.92 -20.40 3.45
C SER A 340 2.25 -21.75 3.15
N PRO A 341 2.78 -22.87 3.69
CA PRO A 341 2.09 -24.16 3.61
C PRO A 341 0.70 -24.15 4.25
N GLN A 342 0.44 -23.22 5.18
CA GLN A 342 -0.89 -23.05 5.78
C GLN A 342 -1.85 -22.38 4.80
N THR A 343 -1.39 -21.37 4.06
CA THR A 343 -2.15 -20.73 2.98
C THR A 343 -2.58 -21.75 1.93
N MET A 344 -1.64 -22.56 1.43
CA MET A 344 -1.94 -23.56 0.40
C MET A 344 -3.01 -24.56 0.87
N ARG A 345 -2.84 -25.12 2.07
CA ARG A 345 -3.80 -26.08 2.64
C ARG A 345 -5.19 -25.47 2.83
N LEU A 346 -5.25 -24.20 3.25
CA LEU A 346 -6.53 -23.50 3.39
C LEU A 346 -7.22 -23.33 2.04
N LEU A 347 -6.50 -22.85 1.03
CA LEU A 347 -7.05 -22.64 -0.30
C LEU A 347 -7.48 -23.96 -0.95
N GLU A 348 -6.71 -25.05 -0.82
CA GLU A 348 -7.07 -26.38 -1.33
C GLU A 348 -8.36 -26.90 -0.68
N ARG A 349 -8.50 -26.70 0.62
CA ARG A 349 -9.72 -27.05 1.36
C ARG A 349 -10.94 -26.25 0.90
N ILE A 350 -10.77 -24.95 0.63
CA ILE A 350 -11.86 -24.07 0.18
C ILE A 350 -12.26 -24.40 -1.26
N ALA A 351 -11.29 -24.67 -2.14
CA ALA A 351 -11.52 -25.08 -3.53
C ALA A 351 -12.41 -26.33 -3.65
N CYS A 352 -12.35 -27.25 -2.69
CA CYS A 352 -13.19 -28.46 -2.70
C CYS A 352 -14.62 -28.27 -2.15
N ARG A 353 -15.09 -27.03 -1.92
CA ARG A 353 -16.44 -26.79 -1.37
C ARG A 353 -17.52 -26.73 -2.45
N ALA A 354 -18.76 -26.89 -1.99
CA ALA A 354 -19.94 -26.77 -2.85
C ALA A 354 -20.36 -25.32 -3.16
N ASP A 355 -19.75 -24.30 -2.51
CA ASP A 355 -20.01 -22.90 -2.89
C ASP A 355 -19.18 -22.57 -4.13
N ASN A 356 -19.83 -22.57 -5.30
CA ASN A 356 -19.13 -22.40 -6.58
C ASN A 356 -18.32 -21.09 -6.65
N TYR A 357 -18.81 -19.99 -6.08
CA TYR A 357 -18.15 -18.69 -6.24
C TYR A 357 -16.81 -18.64 -5.49
N ILE A 358 -16.84 -18.93 -4.18
CA ILE A 358 -15.63 -18.85 -3.34
C ILE A 358 -14.67 -20.00 -3.67
N SER A 359 -15.19 -21.16 -4.06
CA SER A 359 -14.37 -22.30 -4.46
C SER A 359 -13.62 -22.02 -5.77
N GLU A 360 -14.29 -21.48 -6.79
CA GLU A 360 -13.67 -21.05 -8.05
C GLU A 360 -12.59 -20.00 -7.82
N ALA A 361 -12.84 -19.01 -6.95
CA ALA A 361 -11.83 -18.01 -6.59
C ALA A 361 -10.60 -18.65 -5.91
N ALA A 362 -10.81 -19.56 -4.96
CA ALA A 362 -9.71 -20.28 -4.31
C ALA A 362 -8.90 -21.14 -5.29
N GLU A 363 -9.56 -21.81 -6.25
CA GLU A 363 -8.88 -22.54 -7.33
C GLU A 363 -8.05 -21.62 -8.22
N ALA A 364 -8.59 -20.46 -8.60
CA ALA A 364 -7.87 -19.47 -9.38
C ALA A 364 -6.61 -19.01 -8.64
N PHE A 365 -6.71 -18.69 -7.34
CA PHE A 365 -5.56 -18.27 -6.54
C PHE A 365 -4.52 -19.39 -6.35
N LEU A 366 -4.94 -20.65 -6.14
CA LEU A 366 -4.02 -21.79 -6.13
C LEU A 366 -3.27 -21.95 -7.45
N SER A 367 -3.99 -21.80 -8.56
CA SER A 367 -3.42 -21.88 -9.90
C SER A 367 -2.34 -20.81 -10.12
N ARG A 368 -2.56 -19.59 -9.61
CA ARG A 368 -1.57 -18.50 -9.62
C ARG A 368 -0.34 -18.81 -8.78
N ILE A 369 -0.52 -19.25 -7.53
CA ILE A 369 0.59 -19.66 -6.65
C ILE A 369 1.45 -20.73 -7.32
N ARG A 370 0.82 -21.74 -7.94
CA ARG A 370 1.53 -22.84 -8.63
C ARG A 370 2.33 -22.37 -9.85
N ARG A 371 1.94 -21.25 -10.47
CA ARG A 371 2.71 -20.58 -11.54
C ARG A 371 3.78 -19.62 -11.01
N GLY A 372 3.89 -19.46 -9.69
CA GLY A 372 4.81 -18.50 -9.05
C GLY A 372 4.35 -17.04 -9.15
N GLU A 373 3.08 -16.80 -9.50
CA GLU A 373 2.52 -15.45 -9.49
C GLU A 373 2.23 -15.00 -8.07
N LYS A 374 2.48 -13.72 -7.78
CA LYS A 374 2.19 -13.10 -6.49
C LYS A 374 1.37 -11.85 -6.71
N PRO A 375 0.03 -11.93 -6.57
CA PRO A 375 -0.83 -10.81 -6.92
C PRO A 375 -0.35 -9.49 -6.33
N THR A 376 -0.17 -8.49 -7.19
CA THR A 376 0.10 -7.12 -6.78
C THR A 376 -1.17 -6.29 -6.92
N PHE A 377 -1.63 -5.68 -5.83
CA PHE A 377 -3.00 -5.15 -5.77
C PHE A 377 -3.08 -3.71 -6.27
N VAL A 378 -2.22 -2.82 -5.76
CA VAL A 378 -1.93 -1.49 -6.33
C VAL A 378 -0.57 -1.07 -5.80
N SER A 379 0.32 -0.67 -6.69
CA SER A 379 1.69 -0.28 -6.37
C SER A 379 1.90 1.22 -6.09
N TRP A 380 0.85 2.06 -6.15
CA TRP A 380 0.98 3.53 -6.21
C TRP A 380 0.20 4.35 -5.19
N PHE A 381 -0.09 3.80 -4.02
CA PHE A 381 -0.45 4.58 -2.85
C PHE A 381 0.31 4.07 -1.63
#